data_AF-A0A537ZEP3-F1
#
_entry.id   AF-A0A537ZEP3-F1
#
_cell.length_a   1.000
_cell.length_b   1.000
_cell.length_c   1.000
_cell.angle_alpha   90.00
_cell.angle_beta   90.00
_cell.angle_gamma   90.00
#
_symmetry.space_group_name_H-M   'P 1'
#
loop_
_entity.id
_entity.type
_entity.pdbx_description
1 polymer ?
#
loop_
_entity_poly.entity_id
_entity_poly.type
_entity_poly.pdbx_seq_one_letter_code
_entity_poly.pdbx_strand_id
1 'polypeptide(L)' 'MLLLELYFGRVTPAHVARLKLMRVMSDFREAMWGVVQQGLSTLDFDYVDYAGRHLARCLESARDAGFHGWLDDAATGI' A
#
# COMPACT_ATOMS: atom_id res chain seq x y z
N MET A 1 -11.46 -9.28 7.00
CA MET A 1 -11.18 -10.71 6.78
C MET A 1 -12.17 -11.33 5.79
N LEU A 2 -13.47 -11.05 5.91
CA LEU A 2 -14.50 -11.58 4.99
C LEU A 2 -14.15 -11.51 3.49
N LEU A 3 -13.59 -10.39 2.99
CA LEU A 3 -13.17 -10.28 1.59
C LEU A 3 -12.12 -11.33 1.19
N LEU A 4 -11.11 -11.54 2.04
CA LEU A 4 -10.05 -12.53 1.79
C LEU A 4 -10.59 -13.95 1.91
N GLU A 5 -11.52 -14.19 2.84
CA GLU A 5 -12.17 -15.50 3.01
C GLU A 5 -13.03 -15.85 1.79
N LEU A 6 -13.80 -14.90 1.28
CA LEU A 6 -14.57 -15.09 0.05
C LEU A 6 -13.68 -15.30 -1.17
N TYR A 7 -12.51 -14.66 -1.22
CA TYR A 7 -11.58 -14.79 -2.35
C TYR A 7 -10.76 -16.09 -2.33
N PHE A 8 -10.25 -16.50 -1.16
CA PHE A 8 -9.34 -17.64 -1.02
C PHE A 8 -10.02 -18.91 -0.47
N GLY A 9 -11.24 -18.84 0.04
CA GLY A 9 -11.92 -19.93 0.76
C GLY A 9 -11.36 -20.22 2.15
N ARG A 10 -10.04 -20.12 2.32
CA ARG A 10 -9.33 -20.13 3.60
C ARG A 10 -8.20 -19.11 3.59
N VAL A 11 -8.16 -18.25 4.59
CA VAL A 11 -7.12 -17.21 4.70
C VAL A 11 -5.93 -17.75 5.49
N THR A 12 -4.73 -17.55 4.93
CA THR A 12 -3.45 -17.85 5.59
C THR A 12 -2.79 -16.54 6.06
N PRO A 13 -1.84 -16.59 7.01
CA PRO A 13 -1.05 -15.41 7.38
C PRO A 13 -0.38 -14.74 6.17
N ALA A 14 0.15 -15.52 5.24
CA ALA A 14 0.77 -15.01 4.00
C ALA A 14 -0.19 -14.16 3.14
N HIS A 15 -1.47 -14.53 3.04
CA HIS A 15 -2.47 -13.74 2.31
C HIS A 15 -2.67 -12.37 2.97
N VAL A 16 -2.78 -12.33 4.30
CA VAL A 16 -2.97 -11.09 5.05
C VAL A 16 -1.73 -10.21 4.95
N ALA A 17 -0.56 -10.80 5.13
CA ALA A 17 0.73 -10.12 5.03
C ALA A 17 0.94 -9.47 3.66
N ARG A 18 0.68 -10.21 2.58
CA ARG A 18 0.74 -9.67 1.21
C ARG A 18 -0.24 -8.53 0.99
N LEU A 19 -1.48 -8.63 1.47
CA LEU A 19 -2.45 -7.53 1.37
C LEU A 19 -1.94 -6.26 2.07
N LYS A 20 -1.38 -6.41 3.27
CA LYS A 20 -0.83 -5.28 4.03
C LYS A 20 0.38 -4.64 3.33
N LEU A 21 1.32 -5.45 2.85
CA LEU A 21 2.48 -4.95 2.10
C LEU A 21 2.07 -4.28 0.77
N MET A 22 1.11 -4.85 0.05
CA MET A 22 0.59 -4.26 -1.19
C MET A 22 -0.14 -2.94 -0.96
N ARG A 23 -0.73 -2.74 0.23
CA ARG A 23 -1.29 -1.43 0.61
C ARG A 23 -0.20 -0.36 0.71
N VAL A 24 0.93 -0.67 1.35
CA VAL A 24 2.10 0.24 1.40
C VAL A 24 2.57 0.60 0.00
N MET A 25 2.76 -0.41 -0.86
CA MET A 25 3.20 -0.18 -2.23
C MET A 25 2.17 0.57 -3.08
N SER A 26 0.88 0.42 -2.79
CA SER A 26 -0.17 1.17 -3.48
C SER A 26 -0.16 2.65 -3.13
N ASP A 27 0.02 3.01 -1.85
CA ASP A 27 0.18 4.40 -1.45
C ASP A 27 1.46 5.02 -2.05
N PHE A 28 2.58 4.28 -2.04
CA PHE A 28 3.81 4.74 -2.68
C PHE A 28 3.63 5.01 -4.18
N ARG A 29 3.06 4.05 -4.91
CA ARG A 29 2.80 4.19 -6.36
C ARG A 29 1.90 5.40 -6.65
N GLU A 30 0.83 5.56 -5.89
CA GLU A 30 -0.14 6.64 -6.07
C GLU A 30 0.46 8.02 -5.76
N ALA A 31 1.29 8.12 -4.71
CA ALA A 31 2.04 9.33 -4.45
C ALA A 31 2.98 9.70 -5.60
N MET A 32 3.74 8.72 -6.10
CA MET A 32 4.67 8.95 -7.22
C MET A 32 3.94 9.32 -8.51
N TRP A 33 2.74 8.76 -8.74
CA TRP A 33 1.87 9.24 -9.81
C TRP A 33 1.52 10.72 -9.61
N GLY A 34 1.12 11.14 -8.41
CA GLY A 34 0.87 12.54 -8.07
C GLY A 34 2.08 13.44 -8.32
N VAL A 35 3.29 13.01 -7.95
CA VAL A 35 4.54 13.75 -8.23
C VAL A 35 4.75 13.97 -9.73
N VAL A 36 4.54 12.94 -10.55
CA VAL A 36 4.66 13.06 -12.01
C VAL A 36 3.61 14.02 -12.58
N GLN A 37 2.38 14.01 -12.06
CA GLN A 37 1.31 14.90 -12.53
C GLN A 37 1.60 16.37 -12.27
N GLN A 38 2.42 16.73 -11.28
CA GLN A 38 2.82 18.13 -11.04
C GLN A 38 3.54 18.75 -12.24
N GLY A 39 4.23 17.95 -13.05
CA GLY A 39 4.95 18.42 -14.25
C GLY A 39 4.24 18.17 -15.58
N LEU A 40 3.21 17.32 -15.61
CA LEU A 40 2.57 16.86 -16.86
C LEU A 40 1.09 17.24 -16.98
N SER A 41 0.38 17.39 -15.86
CA SER A 41 -1.06 17.63 -15.87
C SER A 41 -1.39 19.08 -16.21
N THR A 42 -2.51 19.28 -16.91
CA THR A 42 -3.09 20.60 -17.20
C THR A 42 -4.30 20.92 -16.33
N LEU A 43 -4.66 20.02 -15.40
CA LEU A 43 -5.78 20.21 -14.49
C LEU A 43 -5.40 21.14 -13.34
N ASP A 44 -6.35 21.99 -12.94
CA ASP A 44 -6.26 22.80 -11.71
C ASP A 44 -6.55 21.89 -10.51
N PHE A 45 -5.50 21.22 -10.02
CA PHE A 45 -5.58 20.28 -8.92
C PHE A 45 -4.29 20.30 -8.10
N ASP A 46 -4.41 20.21 -6.77
CA ASP A 46 -3.26 20.20 -5.87
C ASP A 46 -2.62 18.80 -5.80
N TYR A 47 -1.76 18.53 -6.78
CA TYR A 47 -0.98 17.29 -6.83
C TYR A 47 0.13 17.22 -5.77
N VAL A 48 0.54 18.35 -5.18
CA VAL A 48 1.56 18.37 -4.12
C VAL A 48 0.95 17.83 -2.84
N ASP A 49 -0.19 18.39 -2.41
CA ASP A 49 -0.90 17.91 -1.24
C ASP A 49 -1.40 16.47 -1.44
N TYR A 50 -1.91 16.15 -2.64
CA TYR A 50 -2.33 14.78 -2.96
C TYR A 50 -1.18 13.77 -2.78
N ALA A 51 -0.02 14.01 -3.40
CA ALA A 51 1.14 13.14 -3.23
C ALA A 51 1.60 13.07 -1.77
N GLY A 52 1.59 14.21 -1.06
CA GLY A 52 1.95 14.30 0.35
C GLY A 52 1.09 13.41 1.25
N ARG A 53 -0.24 13.42 1.08
CA ARG A 53 -1.15 12.56 1.86
C ARG A 53 -0.87 11.07 1.63
N HIS A 54 -0.59 10.67 0.39
CA HIS A 54 -0.26 9.28 0.09
C HIS A 54 1.10 8.86 0.66
N LEU A 55 2.14 9.72 0.59
CA LEU A 55 3.43 9.46 1.23
C LEU A 55 3.31 9.35 2.75
N ALA A 56 2.51 10.21 3.38
CA ALA A 56 2.27 10.15 4.82
C ALA A 56 1.67 8.80 5.24
N ARG A 57 0.63 8.32 4.54
CA ARG A 57 0.03 6.99 4.80
C ARG A 57 0.98 5.84 4.49
N CYS A 58 1.78 5.96 3.44
CA CYS A 58 2.82 4.98 3.11
C CYS A 58 3.81 4.86 4.28
N LEU A 59 4.31 5.99 4.80
CA LEU A 59 5.25 6.03 5.91
C LEU A 59 4.64 5.53 7.23
N GLU A 60 3.40 5.90 7.51
CA GLU A 60 2.68 5.40 8.68
C GLU A 60 2.57 3.87 8.63
N SER A 61 2.12 3.33 7.49
CA SER A 61 1.95 1.89 7.30
C SER A 61 3.29 1.13 7.31
N ALA A 62 4.36 1.73 6.77
CA ALA A 62 5.70 1.14 6.79
C ALA A 62 6.35 1.17 8.18
N ARG A 63 5.90 2.05 9.08
CA ARG A 63 6.38 2.16 10.47
C ARG A 63 5.60 1.28 11.45
N ASP A 64 4.57 0.57 10.99
CA ASP A 64 3.84 -0.37 11.82
C ASP A 64 4.79 -1.42 12.41
N ALA A 65 4.67 -1.68 13.71
CA ALA A 65 5.55 -2.63 14.42
C ALA A 65 5.49 -4.05 13.82
N GLY A 66 4.38 -4.40 13.16
CA GLY A 66 4.19 -5.67 12.47
C GLY A 66 4.80 -5.74 11.07
N PHE A 67 5.36 -4.65 10.52
CA PHE A 67 5.84 -4.60 9.14
C PHE A 67 6.86 -5.71 8.82
N HIS A 68 7.84 -5.93 9.70
CA HIS A 68 8.84 -6.99 9.53
C HIS A 68 8.19 -8.39 9.55
N GLY A 69 7.26 -8.63 10.48
CA GLY A 69 6.53 -9.89 10.53
C GLY A 69 5.71 -10.15 9.26
N TRP A 70 5.18 -9.10 8.62
CA TRP A 70 4.51 -9.27 7.33
C TRP A 70 5.47 -9.64 6.21
N LEU A 71 6.70 -9.14 6.21
CA LEU A 71 7.71 -9.56 5.24
C LEU A 71 8.02 -11.06 5.38
N ASP A 72 8.20 -11.52 6.63
CA ASP A 72 8.46 -12.93 6.94
C ASP A 72 7.27 -13.81 6.52
N ASP A 73 6.05 -13.47 6.97
CA ASP A 73 4.83 -14.21 6.64
C ASP A 73 4.57 -14.26 5.12
N ALA A 74 4.83 -13.17 4.40
CA ALA A 74 4.63 -13.11 2.96
C ALA A 74 5.63 -13.98 2.17
N ALA A 75 6.82 -14.20 2.72
CA ALA A 75 7.84 -15.09 2.15
C ALA A 75 7.49 -16.57 2.35
N THR A 76 6.76 -16.91 3.41
CA THR A 76 6.28 -18.27 3.68
C THR A 76 4.99 -18.58 2.89
N GLY A 77 5.08 -18.98 1.62
CA GLY A 77 3.92 -19.52 0.89
C GLY A 77 3.88 -19.22 -0.60
N ILE A 78 4.83 -19.77 -1.35
CA ILE A 78 4.61 -20.06 -2.78
C ILE A 78 3.87 -21.40 -2.88
#